data_AF-A0A5S9M103-F1
#
_entry.id   AF-A0A5S9M103-F1
#
_cell.length_a   1.000
_cell.length_b   1.000
_cell.length_c   1.000
_cell.angle_alpha   90.00
_cell.angle_beta   90.00
_cell.angle_gamma   90.00
#
_symmetry.space_group_name_H-M   'P 1'
#
loop_
_entity.id
_entity.type
_entity.pdbx_description
1 polymer ?
#
loop_
_entity_poly.entity_id
_entity_poly.type
_entity_poly.pdbx_seq_one_letter_code
_entity_poly.pdbx_strand_id
1 'polypeptide(L)' 'MDMFIPDILEAYAHHEWFEINKDDFPELAETYQVMGIPSLLIFKNGEKTGHLHSANAKSPEEVTEFLQEHVS' A
#
# COMPACT_ATOMS: atom_id res chain seq x y z
N MET A 1 8.30 -8.01 -6.74
CA MET A 1 7.29 -6.96 -6.49
C MET A 1 7.90 -5.57 -6.60
N ASP A 2 9.20 -5.40 -6.35
CA ASP A 2 9.92 -4.13 -6.63
C ASP A 2 9.93 -3.70 -8.10
N MET A 3 9.60 -4.60 -9.02
CA MET A 3 9.65 -4.32 -10.45
C MET A 3 8.46 -3.54 -11.01
N PHE A 4 7.33 -3.44 -10.31
CA PHE A 4 6.11 -2.81 -10.87
C PHE A 4 5.42 -1.82 -9.95
N ILE A 5 5.60 -1.91 -8.62
CA ILE A 5 5.01 -0.94 -7.69
C ILE A 5 5.44 0.48 -8.05
N PRO A 6 6.73 0.79 -8.31
CA PRO A 6 7.14 2.16 -8.63
C PRO A 6 6.41 2.74 -9.86
N ASP A 7 6.26 1.97 -10.94
CA ASP A 7 5.57 2.42 -12.16
C ASP A 7 4.08 2.71 -11.89
N ILE A 8 3.44 1.90 -11.04
CA ILE A 8 2.05 2.15 -10.62
C ILE A 8 1.98 3.44 -9.80
N LEU A 9 2.85 3.61 -8.80
CA LEU A 9 2.82 4.81 -7.97
C LEU A 9 3.07 6.09 -8.79
N GLU A 10 3.90 6.02 -9.84
CA GLU A 10 4.10 7.12 -10.79
C GLU A 10 2.82 7.48 -11.55
N ALA A 11 2.03 6.49 -11.97
CA ALA A 11 0.71 6.74 -12.59
C ALA A 11 -0.27 7.41 -11.61
N TYR A 12 -0.12 7.17 -10.30
CA TYR A 12 -0.89 7.80 -9.22
C TYR A 12 -0.11 8.92 -8.50
N ALA A 13 0.83 9.60 -9.18
CA ALA A 13 1.71 10.62 -8.59
C ALA A 13 0.97 11.89 -8.08
N HIS A 14 -0.34 11.98 -8.27
CA HIS A 14 -1.18 13.02 -7.67
C HIS A 14 -1.47 12.79 -6.18
N HIS A 15 -1.13 11.60 -5.66
CA HIS A 15 -1.18 11.26 -4.24
C HIS A 15 0.21 11.24 -3.62
N GLU A 16 0.26 11.45 -2.30
CA GLU A 16 1.49 11.30 -1.53
C GLU A 16 1.73 9.83 -1.21
N TRP A 17 2.87 9.32 -1.64
CA TRP A 17 3.30 7.94 -1.40
C TRP A 17 4.47 7.92 -0.42
N PHE A 18 4.36 7.02 0.55
CA PHE A 18 5.40 6.79 1.55
C PHE A 18 5.72 5.30 1.61
N GLU A 19 7.00 4.99 1.69
CA GLU A 19 7.49 3.64 1.94
C GLU A 19 8.12 3.61 3.34
N ILE A 20 7.74 2.61 4.12
CA ILE A 20 8.34 2.36 5.43
C ILE A 20 8.81 0.91 5.51
N ASN A 21 9.93 0.69 6.17
CA ASN A 21 10.36 -0.66 6.51
C ASN A 21 9.63 -1.11 7.79
N LYS A 22 8.92 -2.23 7.71
CA LYS A 22 8.21 -2.78 8.88
C LYS A 22 9.14 -3.09 10.05
N ASP A 23 10.40 -3.45 9.77
CA ASP A 23 11.35 -3.87 10.80
C ASP A 23 11.87 -2.66 11.60
N ASP A 24 11.84 -1.48 11.00
CA ASP A 24 12.15 -0.20 11.66
C ASP A 24 10.95 0.32 12.48
N PHE A 25 9.72 -0.07 12.11
CA PHE A 25 8.48 0.39 12.73
C PHE A 25 7.51 -0.76 13.09
N PRO A 26 7.92 -1.71 13.95
CA PRO A 26 7.12 -2.89 14.28
C PRO A 26 5.79 -2.54 14.96
N GLU A 27 5.74 -1.47 15.75
CA GLU A 27 4.52 -1.00 16.43
C GLU A 27 3.46 -0.52 15.43
N LEU A 28 3.87 0.16 14.34
CA LEU A 28 2.94 0.59 13.29
C LEU A 28 2.44 -0.62 12.49
N ALA A 29 3.32 -1.58 12.21
CA ALA A 29 2.93 -2.81 11.53
C ALA A 29 1.89 -3.60 12.35
N GLU A 30 2.08 -3.72 13.66
CA GLU A 30 1.10 -4.34 14.55
C GLU A 30 -0.22 -3.55 14.60
N THR A 31 -0.14 -2.23 14.82
CA THR A 31 -1.32 -1.33 14.91
C THR A 31 -2.19 -1.42 13.66
N TYR A 32 -1.59 -1.44 12.47
CA TYR A 32 -2.33 -1.51 11.22
C TYR A 32 -2.56 -2.92 10.70
N GLN A 33 -2.14 -3.94 11.46
CA GLN A 33 -2.30 -5.37 11.16
C GLN A 33 -1.57 -5.80 9.88
N VAL A 34 -0.39 -5.23 9.62
CA VAL A 34 0.49 -5.59 8.52
C VAL A 34 1.21 -6.88 8.86
N MET A 35 0.61 -8.01 8.47
CA MET A 35 1.13 -9.35 8.76
C MET A 35 2.22 -9.81 7.78
N GLY A 36 2.32 -9.18 6.61
CA GLY A 36 3.26 -9.55 5.56
C GLY A 36 3.63 -8.38 4.67
N ILE A 37 4.69 -8.57 3.89
CA ILE A 37 5.19 -7.57 2.95
C ILE A 37 5.19 -8.13 1.52
N PRO A 38 5.01 -7.25 0.53
CA PRO A 38 4.60 -5.84 0.68
C PRO A 38 3.09 -5.72 0.91
N SER A 39 2.67 -4.78 1.76
CA SER A 39 1.26 -4.42 1.96
C SER A 39 1.07 -2.93 1.65
N LEU A 40 -0.09 -2.56 1.13
CA LEU A 40 -0.45 -1.17 0.84
C LEU A 40 -1.54 -0.70 1.79
N LEU A 41 -1.36 0.50 2.33
CA LEU A 41 -2.32 1.14 3.22
C LEU A 41 -2.70 2.49 2.62
N ILE A 42 -4.00 2.77 2.54
CA ILE A 42 -4.50 4.08 2.09
C ILE A 42 -5.01 4.83 3.30
N PHE A 43 -4.61 6.09 3.40
CA PHE A 43 -5.05 7.00 4.44
C PHE A 43 -5.70 8.23 3.83
N LYS A 44 -6.77 8.72 4.46
CA LYS A 44 -7.45 9.96 4.12
C LYS A 44 -7.76 10.71 5.40
N ASN A 45 -7.31 11.96 5.50
CA ASN A 45 -7.48 12.80 6.71
C ASN A 45 -7.00 12.14 8.01
N GLY A 46 -5.94 11.32 7.94
CA GLY A 46 -5.39 10.60 9.09
C GLY A 46 -6.11 9.28 9.43
N GLU A 47 -7.18 8.93 8.73
CA GLU A 47 -7.91 7.68 8.91
C GLU A 47 -7.51 6.65 7.84
N LYS A 48 -7.30 5.39 8.24
CA LYS A 48 -7.04 4.30 7.30
C LYS A 48 -8.33 3.95 6.56
N THR A 49 -8.36 4.15 5.26
CA THR A 49 -9.52 3.86 4.39
C THR A 49 -9.36 2.59 3.56
N GLY A 50 -8.14 2.10 3.38
CA GLY A 50 -7.88 0.88 2.60
C GLY A 50 -6.69 0.10 3.13
N HIS A 51 -6.73 -1.23 2.96
CA HIS A 51 -5.62 -2.10 3.30
C HIS A 51 -5.53 -3.28 2.31
N LEU A 52 -4.54 -3.24 1.44
CA LEU A 52 -4.18 -4.34 0.56
C LEU A 52 -3.13 -5.20 1.24
N HIS A 53 -3.55 -6.38 1.70
CA HIS A 53 -2.66 -7.34 2.35
C HIS A 53 -1.70 -7.97 1.34
N SER A 54 -0.50 -8.31 1.79
CA SER A 54 0.54 -8.93 0.95
C SER A 54 0.17 -10.23 0.24
N ALA A 55 -0.90 -10.89 0.67
CA ALA A 55 -1.46 -12.06 0.00
C ALA A 55 -2.11 -11.71 -1.35
N ASN A 56 -2.67 -10.50 -1.47
CA ASN A 56 -3.43 -10.01 -2.62
C ASN A 56 -2.69 -8.88 -3.37
N ALA A 57 -1.44 -8.60 -3.02
CA ALA A 57 -0.63 -7.61 -3.71
C ALA A 57 0.24 -8.26 -4.79
N LYS A 58 -0.03 -9.46 -5.29
CA LYS A 58 1.00 -10.25 -6.00
C LYS A 58 1.23 -9.81 -7.45
N SER A 59 0.29 -9.08 -8.05
CA SER A 59 0.34 -8.65 -9.44
C SER A 59 0.06 -7.15 -9.61
N PRO A 60 0.49 -6.53 -10.72
CA PRO A 60 0.17 -5.14 -11.04
C PRO A 60 -1.34 -4.88 -11.11
N GLU A 61 -2.11 -5.84 -11.61
CA GLU A 61 -3.56 -5.75 -11.76
C GLU A 61 -4.24 -5.65 -10.40
N GLU A 62 -3.92 -6.53 -9.45
CA GLU A 62 -4.49 -6.48 -8.10
C GLU A 62 -4.20 -5.16 -7.39
N VAL A 63 -2.97 -4.64 -7.52
CA VAL A 63 -2.59 -3.36 -6.92
C VAL A 63 -3.34 -2.22 -7.59
N THR A 64 -3.42 -2.21 -8.92
CA THR A 64 -4.11 -1.16 -9.66
C THR A 64 -5.60 -1.14 -9.36
N GLU A 65 -6.25 -2.31 -9.31
CA GLU A 65 -7.67 -2.45 -8.96
C GLU A 65 -7.95 -1.90 -7.56
N PHE A 66 -7.13 -2.28 -6.58
CA PHE A 66 -7.24 -1.75 -5.22
C PHE A 66 -7.13 -0.22 -5.17
N LEU A 67 -6.18 0.35 -5.92
CA LEU A 67 -6.01 1.80 -5.99
C LEU A 67 -7.20 2.49 -6.68
N GLN A 68 -7.73 1.91 -7.74
CA GLN A 68 -8.92 2.45 -8.40
C GLN A 68 -10.13 2.54 -7.46
N GLU A 69 -10.31 1.56 -6.59
CA GLU A 69 -11.42 1.56 -5.64
C GLU A 69 -11.26 2.58 -4.49
N HIS A 70 -10.03 2.94 -4.12
CA HIS A 70 -9.76 3.67 -2.86
C HIS A 70 -9.20 5.08 -3.04
N VAL A 71 -8.54 5.36 -4.16
CA VAL A 71 -7.88 6.65 -4.41
C VAL A 71 -8.26 7.32 -5.73
N SER A 72 -8.99 6.64 -6.63
CA SER A 72 -9.44 7.24 -7.90
C SER A 72 -10.59 8.24 -7.77
#